data_AF-A0A743BZK4-F1
#
_entry.id   AF-A0A743BZK4-F1
#
_cell.length_a   1.000
_cell.length_b   1.000
_cell.length_c   1.000
_cell.angle_alpha   90.00
_cell.angle_beta   90.00
_cell.angle_gamma   90.00
#
_symmetry.space_group_name_H-M   'P 1'
#
loop_
_entity.id
_entity.type
_entity.pdbx_description
1 polymer ?
#
loop_
_entity_poly.entity_id
_entity_poly.type
_entity_poly.pdbx_seq_one_letter_code
_entity_poly.pdbx_strand_id
1 'polypeptide(L)'
;MEKIFYTRGKGRVRKSLDVYSDGEQYRFLFTTLDRTNPSKAERAAGAKEKRFKALEEEFYVEHNSVIIPAEYPQPELVQKFVDFLKGDITREANSN
;
A
#
# COMPACT_ATOMS: atom_id res chain seq x y z
N MET A 1 11.03 -13.52 5.18
CA MET A 1 9.95 -13.33 4.19
C MET A 1 10.46 -12.52 3.02
N GLU A 2 10.18 -12.95 1.80
CA GLU A 2 10.54 -12.27 0.55
C GLU A 2 9.36 -11.45 0.04
N LYS A 3 9.64 -10.27 -0.54
CA LYS A 3 8.59 -9.46 -1.15
C LYS A 3 8.12 -10.13 -2.44
N ILE A 4 6.85 -10.55 -2.48
CA ILE A 4 6.27 -11.25 -3.63
C ILE A 4 5.39 -10.35 -4.49
N PHE A 5 4.87 -9.26 -3.92
CA PHE A 5 3.93 -8.39 -4.59
C PHE A 5 4.06 -6.94 -4.09
N TYR A 6 3.83 -6.01 -5.02
CA TYR A 6 3.73 -4.59 -4.75
C TYR A 6 2.57 -4.04 -5.54
N THR A 7 1.77 -3.19 -4.92
CA THR A 7 0.88 -2.33 -5.69
C THR A 7 0.71 -0.99 -5.01
N ARG A 8 0.30 0.00 -5.79
CA ARG A 8 0.01 1.35 -5.32
C ARG A 8 -1.33 1.85 -5.87
N GLY A 9 -2.02 2.60 -5.03
CA GLY A 9 -3.19 3.36 -5.42
C GLY A 9 -2.81 4.61 -6.22
N LYS A 10 -3.76 5.11 -7.01
CA LYS A 10 -3.65 6.40 -7.70
C LYS A 10 -4.20 7.50 -6.79
N GLY A 11 -3.69 8.73 -6.91
CA GLY A 11 -4.26 9.90 -6.23
C GLY A 11 -3.23 10.81 -5.55
N ARG A 12 -3.73 11.88 -4.93
CA ARG A 12 -2.92 12.85 -4.15
C ARG A 12 -2.28 12.18 -2.94
N VAL A 13 -3.08 11.41 -2.21
CA VAL A 13 -2.64 10.55 -1.10
C VAL A 13 -2.08 9.27 -1.71
N ARG A 14 -0.79 9.01 -1.50
CA ARG A 14 -0.14 7.80 -2.03
C ARG A 14 -0.39 6.65 -1.07
N LYS A 15 -1.24 5.72 -1.50
CA LYS A 15 -1.50 4.45 -0.82
C LYS A 15 -0.67 3.34 -1.48
N SER A 16 -0.06 2.47 -0.71
CA SER A 16 0.63 1.28 -1.23
C SER A 16 0.47 0.08 -0.31
N LEU A 17 0.55 -1.10 -0.94
CA LEU A 17 0.59 -2.39 -0.29
C LEU A 17 1.84 -3.13 -0.75
N ASP A 18 2.68 -3.48 0.21
CA ASP A 18 3.79 -4.40 0.04
C ASP A 18 3.39 -5.74 0.65
N VAL A 19 3.50 -6.83 -0.11
CA VAL A 19 3.22 -8.18 0.40
C VAL A 19 4.48 -9.01 0.40
N TYR A 20 4.77 -9.58 1.56
CA TYR A 20 5.87 -10.51 1.77
C TYR A 20 5.33 -11.91 2.05
N SER A 21 6.08 -12.93 1.69
CA SER A 21 5.76 -14.33 1.97
C SER A 21 7.00 -15.08 2.43
N ASP A 22 6.85 -16.00 3.37
CA ASP A 22 7.84 -17.04 3.69
C ASP A 22 7.38 -18.44 3.21
N GLY A 23 6.23 -18.53 2.55
CA GLY A 23 5.60 -19.79 2.14
C GLY A 23 4.52 -20.30 3.08
N GLU A 24 4.51 -19.85 4.34
CA GLU A 24 3.50 -20.25 5.35
C GLU A 24 2.52 -19.12 5.66
N GLN A 25 2.99 -17.88 5.61
CA GLN A 25 2.20 -16.70 5.91
C GLN A 25 2.53 -15.56 4.94
N TYR A 26 1.54 -14.71 4.70
CA TYR A 26 1.69 -13.42 4.09
C TYR A 26 1.82 -12.34 5.16
N ARG A 27 2.70 -11.38 4.90
CA ARG A 27 2.77 -10.12 5.63
C ARG A 27 2.34 -8.99 4.71
N PHE A 28 1.24 -8.33 5.04
CA PHE A 28 0.74 -7.15 4.35
C PHE A 28 1.26 -5.90 5.07
N LEU A 29 2.00 -5.05 4.38
CA LEU A 29 2.44 -3.75 4.85
C LEU A 29 1.69 -2.67 4.07
N PHE A 30 0.75 -2.00 4.73
CA PHE A 30 0.02 -0.88 4.18
C PHE A 30 0.74 0.41 4.51
N THR A 31 1.03 1.23 3.50
CA THR A 31 1.59 2.57 3.70
C THR A 31 0.67 3.61 3.07
N THR A 32 0.41 4.69 3.81
CA THR A 32 -0.24 5.89 3.29
C THR A 32 0.66 7.10 3.49
N LEU A 33 1.03 7.74 2.39
CA LEU A 33 1.76 9.01 2.40
C LEU A 33 0.84 10.13 1.94
N ASP A 34 0.58 11.08 2.83
CA ASP A 34 -0.18 12.28 2.52
C ASP A 34 0.77 13.48 2.34
N ARG A 35 0.21 14.65 2.02
CA ARG A 35 0.92 15.92 1.85
C ARG A 35 0.33 16.96 2.78
N THR A 36 1.19 17.72 3.43
CA THR A 36 0.76 18.94 4.11
C THR A 36 0.08 19.88 3.11
N ASN A 37 -0.94 20.60 3.57
CA ASN A 37 -1.64 21.59 2.76
C ASN A 37 -1.45 22.99 3.39
N PRO A 38 -0.28 23.64 3.18
CA PRO A 38 -0.03 24.96 3.71
C PRO A 38 -1.06 25.96 3.16
N SER A 39 -1.51 26.88 3.99
CA SER A 39 -2.40 27.97 3.64
C SER A 39 -1.75 28.96 2.66
N LYS A 40 -2.54 29.89 2.10
CA LYS A 40 -2.03 30.92 1.17
C LYS A 40 -0.95 31.80 1.82
N ALA A 41 -1.12 32.15 3.10
CA ALA A 41 -0.16 32.94 3.86
C ALA A 41 1.15 32.16 4.10
N GLU A 42 1.05 30.89 4.50
CA GLU A 42 2.22 30.02 4.70
C GLU A 42 2.99 29.79 3.39
N ARG A 43 2.28 29.60 2.27
CA ARG A 43 2.91 29.52 0.94
C ARG A 43 3.65 30.80 0.57
N ALA A 44 3.07 31.97 0.86
CA ALA A 44 3.72 33.27 0.62
C ALA A 44 4.97 33.47 1.49
N ALA A 45 4.99 32.88 2.69
CA ALA A 45 6.17 32.81 3.57
C ALA A 45 7.18 31.71 3.18
N GLY A 46 6.96 31.01 2.06
CA GLY A 46 7.89 30.00 1.53
C GLY A 46 7.63 28.55 1.98
N ALA A 47 6.54 28.28 2.72
CA ALA A 47 6.18 26.92 3.11
C ALA A 47 5.76 26.10 1.87
N LYS A 48 6.39 24.93 1.70
CA LYS A 48 6.09 23.98 0.62
C LYS A 48 5.28 22.81 1.15
N GLU A 49 4.48 22.19 0.27
CA GLU A 49 3.86 20.89 0.56
C GLU A 49 4.97 19.87 0.87
N LYS A 50 4.87 19.21 2.03
CA LYS A 50 5.79 18.15 2.45
C LYS A 50 5.02 16.85 2.53
N ARG A 51 5.62 15.77 2.04
CA ARG A 51 5.07 14.43 2.24
C ARG A 51 5.33 13.97 3.67
N PHE A 52 4.35 13.32 4.27
CA PHE A 52 4.50 12.67 5.56
C PHE A 52 3.80 11.31 5.54
N LYS A 53 4.25 10.39 6.40
CA LYS A 53 3.65 9.08 6.58
C LYS A 53 2.41 9.26 7.46
N ALA A 54 1.24 9.09 6.87
CA ALA A 54 -0.05 9.24 7.53
C ALA A 54 -0.53 7.92 8.15
N LEU A 55 -0.17 6.79 7.55
CA LEU A 55 -0.49 5.45 8.05
C LEU A 55 0.65 4.49 7.71
N GLU A 56 0.97 3.61 8.64
CA GLU A 56 1.75 2.40 8.41
C GLU A 56 1.22 1.30 9.33
N GLU A 57 0.67 0.26 8.74
CA GLU A 57 0.07 -0.86 9.46
C GLU A 57 0.48 -2.18 8.81
N GLU A 58 0.75 -3.17 9.64
CA GLU A 58 1.13 -4.52 9.22
C GLU A 58 0.06 -5.55 9.65
N PHE A 59 -0.23 -6.48 8.75
CA PHE A 59 -1.14 -7.60 9.00
C PHE A 59 -0.46 -8.91 8.60
N TYR A 60 -0.69 -9.96 9.40
CA TYR A 60 -0.19 -11.30 9.15
C TYR A 60 -1.37 -12.21 8.84
N VAL A 61 -1.25 -12.96 7.75
CA VAL A 61 -2.33 -13.75 7.18
C VAL A 61 -1.77 -15.11 6.80
N GLU A 62 -2.37 -16.20 7.27
CA GLU A 62 -1.92 -17.54 6.89
C GLU A 62 -2.08 -17.76 5.39
N HIS A 63 -1.14 -18.46 4.76
CA HIS A 63 -1.10 -18.65 3.30
C HIS A 63 -2.39 -19.29 2.74
N ASN A 64 -2.99 -20.22 3.49
CA ASN A 64 -4.19 -20.95 3.10
C ASN A 64 -5.49 -20.29 3.56
N SER A 65 -5.42 -19.15 4.25
CA SER A 65 -6.60 -18.46 4.74
C SER A 65 -7.31 -17.68 3.62
N VAL A 66 -8.63 -17.51 3.77
CA VAL A 66 -9.42 -16.70 2.85
C VAL A 66 -9.16 -15.22 3.13
N ILE A 67 -8.57 -14.53 2.15
CA ILE A 67 -8.35 -13.09 2.23
C ILE A 67 -9.63 -12.37 1.80
N ILE A 68 -10.28 -11.65 2.73
CA ILE A 68 -11.45 -10.81 2.45
C ILE A 68 -11.00 -9.35 2.34
N PRO A 69 -10.93 -8.75 1.12
CA PRO A 69 -10.34 -7.42 0.94
C PRO A 69 -10.97 -6.31 1.77
N ALA A 70 -12.28 -6.39 2.03
CA ALA A 70 -13.03 -5.39 2.79
C ALA A 70 -12.62 -5.27 4.26
N GLU A 71 -11.88 -6.25 4.81
CA GLU A 71 -11.42 -6.24 6.20
C GLU A 71 -10.12 -5.44 6.41
N TYR A 72 -9.53 -4.93 5.33
CA TYR A 72 -8.23 -4.23 5.38
C TYR A 72 -8.37 -2.73 5.06
N PRO A 73 -7.43 -1.89 5.52
CA PRO A 73 -7.49 -0.42 5.33
C PRO A 73 -7.53 0.05 3.87
N GLN A 74 -7.12 -0.79 2.93
CA GLN A 74 -7.05 -0.46 1.50
C GLN A 74 -7.59 -1.62 0.64
N PRO A 75 -8.93 -1.85 0.63
CA PRO A 75 -9.53 -3.02 0.00
C PRO A 75 -9.17 -3.18 -1.48
N GLU A 76 -9.11 -2.06 -2.21
CA GLU A 76 -8.74 -2.06 -3.63
C GLU A 76 -7.33 -2.60 -3.89
N LEU A 77 -6.38 -2.39 -2.96
CA LEU A 77 -5.02 -2.90 -3.13
C LEU A 77 -4.93 -4.39 -2.76
N VAL A 78 -5.70 -4.82 -1.76
CA VAL A 78 -5.80 -6.23 -1.39
C VAL A 78 -6.47 -7.03 -2.49
N GLN A 79 -7.50 -6.47 -3.15
CA GLN A 79 -8.13 -7.12 -4.30
C GLN A 79 -7.12 -7.43 -5.40
N LYS A 80 -6.23 -6.49 -5.73
CA LYS A 80 -5.17 -6.72 -6.72
C LYS A 80 -4.20 -7.84 -6.31
N PHE A 81 -3.94 -8.00 -5.01
CA PHE A 81 -3.13 -9.12 -4.52
C PHE A 81 -3.88 -10.46 -4.68
N VAL A 82 -5.19 -10.49 -4.39
CA VAL A 82 -6.02 -11.67 -4.64
C VAL A 82 -6.04 -12.03 -6.12
N ASP A 83 -6.16 -11.04 -7.00
CA ASP A 83 -6.11 -11.24 -8.46
C ASP A 83 -4.73 -11.74 -8.91
N PHE A 84 -3.64 -11.25 -8.30
CA PHE A 84 -2.29 -11.78 -8.49
C PHE A 84 -2.17 -13.25 -8.08
N LEU A 85 -2.76 -13.67 -6.95
CA LEU A 85 -2.76 -15.08 -6.52
C LEU A 85 -3.51 -16.00 -7.50
N LYS A 86 -4.54 -15.48 -8.18
CA LYS A 86 -5.28 -16.20 -9.23
C LYS A 86 -4.53 -16.28 -10.56
N GLY A 87 -3.42 -15.55 -10.70
CA GLY A 87 -2.65 -15.46 -11.93
C GLY A 87 -3.20 -14.43 -12.93
N ASP A 88 -4.15 -13.58 -12.51
CA ASP A 88 -4.78 -12.58 -13.38
C ASP A 88 -3.88 -11.36 -13.63
N ILE A 89 -2.84 -11.17 -12.81
CA ILE A 89 -1.89 -10.05 -12.89
C ILE A 89 -0.47 -10.58 -12.71
N THR A 90 0.46 -10.16 -13.59
CA THR A 90 1.89 -10.45 -13.43
C THR A 90 2.53 -9.50 -12.41
N ARG A 91 3.60 -9.96 -11.72
CA ARG A 91 4.35 -9.17 -10.73
C ARG A 91 4.61 -7.76 -11.30
N GLU A 92 4.02 -6.72 -10.70
CA GLU A 92 4.49 -5.34 -10.92
C GLU A 92 5.85 -5.22 -10.21
N ALA A 93 6.89 -5.73 -10.87
CA ALA A 93 8.27 -5.55 -10.45
C ALA A 93 8.54 -4.05 -10.46
N ASN A 94 8.93 -3.54 -9.28
CA ASN A 94 9.35 -2.17 -9.00
C ASN A 94 9.89 -1.45 -10.25
N SER A 95 9.08 -0.57 -10.84
CA SER A 95 9.60 0.44 -11.78
C SER A 95 10.25 1.56 -10.98
N ASN A 96 11.59 1.57 -11.04
CA ASN A 96 12.56 2.60 -10.65
C ASN A 96 12.64 3.02 -9.17
#